data_AF-A0A7L4TM00-F1
#
_entry.id   AF-A0A7L4TM00-F1
#
_cell.length_a   1.000
_cell.length_b   1.000
_cell.length_c   1.000
_cell.angle_alpha   90.00
_cell.angle_beta   90.00
_cell.angle_gamma   90.00
#
_symmetry.space_group_name_H-M   'P 1'
#
loop_
_entity.id
_entity.type
_entity.pdbx_description
1 polymer ?
#
loop_
_entity_poly.entity_id
_entity_poly.type
_entity_poly.pdbx_seq_one_letter_code
_entity_poly.pdbx_strand_id
1 'polypeptide(L)' 'MLLATHLQRVFILKDKGQEIRLSDPEPRWSIEAVLHFYAPTYPILTTAKISAPAIRDDAVEYRFETVMGTKG' A
#
# COMPACT_ATOMS: atom_id res chain seq x y z
N MET A 1 28.37 13.25 -1.77
CA MET A 1 27.25 12.68 -2.52
C MET A 1 26.47 11.80 -1.56
N LEU A 2 25.32 12.26 -1.06
CA LEU A 2 24.49 11.47 -0.16
C LEU A 2 23.64 10.55 -1.05
N LEU A 3 24.01 9.27 -1.13
CA LEU A 3 23.11 8.26 -1.69
C LEU A 3 21.94 8.14 -0.72
N ALA A 4 20.80 8.74 -1.06
CA ALA A 4 19.58 8.49 -0.32
C ALA A 4 19.26 7.01 -0.51
N THR A 5 19.57 6.19 0.50
CA THR A 5 19.10 4.81 0.58
C THR A 5 17.59 4.86 0.70
N HIS A 6 16.89 4.73 -0.43
CA HIS A 6 15.45 4.55 -0.47
C HIS A 6 15.16 3.16 0.12
N LEU A 7 14.61 3.12 1.34
CA LEU A 7 14.08 1.88 1.89
C LEU A 7 13.05 1.31 0.91
N GLN A 8 13.05 -0.02 0.76
CA GLN A 8 12.07 -0.68 -0.10
C GLN A 8 10.66 -0.38 0.41
N ARG A 9 9.76 0.06 -0.46
CA ARG A 9 8.36 0.25 -0.09
C ARG A 9 7.62 -1.06 -0.29
N VAL A 10 6.77 -1.40 0.68
CA VAL A 10 5.91 -2.58 0.62
C VAL A 10 4.49 -2.10 0.86
N PHE A 11 3.56 -2.52 0.02
CA PHE A 11 2.16 -2.15 0.16
C PHE A 11 1.40 -3.35 0.70
N ILE A 12 0.47 -3.14 1.62
CA ILE A 12 -0.31 -4.21 2.25
C ILE A 12 -1.78 -3.88 2.09
N LEU A 13 -2.48 -4.70 1.31
CA LEU A 13 -3.92 -4.64 1.18
C LEU A 13 -4.56 -5.61 2.17
N LYS A 14 -5.61 -5.19 2.88
CA LYS A 14 -6.48 -6.10 3.62
C LYS A 14 -7.76 -6.34 2.82
N ASP A 15 -7.93 -7.55 2.29
CA ASP A 15 -9.14 -7.95 1.56
C ASP A 15 -9.77 -9.17 2.25
N LYS A 16 -11.07 -9.07 2.60
CA LYS A 16 -11.84 -10.15 3.27
C LYS A 16 -11.16 -10.79 4.49
N GLY A 17 -10.36 -10.02 5.22
CA GLY A 17 -9.62 -10.52 6.40
C GLY A 17 -8.27 -11.14 6.08
N GLN A 18 -7.89 -11.23 4.80
CA GLN A 18 -6.57 -11.64 4.35
C GLN A 18 -5.68 -10.42 4.09
N GLU A 19 -4.46 -10.44 4.62
CA GLU A 19 -3.43 -9.46 4.24
C GLU A 19 -2.71 -9.94 2.98
N ILE A 20 -2.70 -9.09 1.95
CA ILE A 20 -2.04 -9.31 0.66
C ILE A 20 -0.89 -8.31 0.57
N ARG A 21 0.34 -8.82 0.44
CA ARG A 21 1.52 -8.00 0.21
C ARG A 21 1.64 -7.71 -1.29
N LEU A 22 1.75 -6.44 -1.62
CA LEU A 22 1.89 -5.91 -2.96
C LEU A 22 3.29 -5.27 -3.07
N SER A 23 4.03 -5.68 -4.11
CA SER A 23 5.34 -5.11 -4.41
C SER A 23 5.20 -3.69 -4.91
N ASP A 24 6.28 -2.91 -4.82
CA ASP A 24 6.33 -1.59 -5.45
C ASP A 24 6.59 -1.73 -6.95
N PRO A 25 5.66 -1.33 -7.84
CA PRO A 25 5.85 -1.42 -9.29
C PRO A 25 6.87 -0.40 -9.80
N GLU A 26 6.99 0.77 -9.15
CA GLU A 26 7.90 1.84 -9.54
C GLU A 26 8.20 2.74 -8.33
N PRO A 27 9.43 2.68 -7.76
CA PRO A 27 9.83 3.47 -6.59
C PRO A 27 9.68 4.98 -6.73
N ARG A 28 9.66 5.50 -7.97
CA ARG A 28 9.47 6.93 -8.25
C ARG A 28 8.02 7.38 -8.19
N TRP A 29 7.06 6.45 -8.22
CA TRP A 29 5.64 6.79 -8.16
C TRP A 29 5.23 7.22 -6.76
N SER A 30 4.20 8.07 -6.69
CA SER A 30 3.53 8.33 -5.42
C SER A 30 2.78 7.08 -4.94
N ILE A 31 2.43 7.05 -3.65
CA ILE A 31 1.70 5.92 -3.07
C ILE A 31 0.32 5.79 -3.73
N GLU A 32 -0.31 6.92 -4.06
CA GLU A 32 -1.59 6.98 -4.77
C GLU A 32 -1.48 6.39 -6.18
N ALA A 33 -0.39 6.67 -6.91
CA ALA A 33 -0.16 6.08 -8.22
C ALA A 33 0.00 4.55 -8.15
N VAL A 34 0.68 4.03 -7.12
CA VAL A 34 0.76 2.58 -6.86
C VAL A 34 -0.62 2.01 -6.51
N LEU A 35 -1.41 2.71 -5.70
CA LEU A 35 -2.78 2.31 -5.37
C LEU A 35 -3.65 2.24 -6.65
N HIS A 36 -3.60 3.25 -7.51
CA HIS A 36 -4.33 3.28 -8.78
C HIS A 36 -3.85 2.20 -9.75
N PHE A 37 -2.56 1.87 -9.76
CA PHE A 37 -2.02 0.76 -10.55
C PHE A 37 -2.64 -0.59 -10.14
N TYR A 38 -2.84 -0.81 -8.84
CA TYR A 38 -3.43 -2.05 -8.34
C TYR A 38 -4.96 -2.05 -8.32
N ALA A 39 -5.63 -0.90 -8.46
CA ALA A 39 -7.08 -0.78 -8.41
C ALA A 39 -7.85 -1.65 -9.43
N PRO A 40 -7.39 -1.85 -10.69
CA PRO A 40 -8.05 -2.76 -11.63
C PRO A 40 -8.04 -4.22 -11.17
N THR A 41 -6.98 -4.64 -10.46
CA THR A 41 -6.85 -6.01 -9.92
C THR A 41 -7.58 -6.16 -8.59
N TYR A 42 -7.55 -5.13 -7.75
CA TYR A 42 -8.17 -5.08 -6.44
C TYR A 42 -9.11 -3.86 -6.37
N PRO A 43 -10.37 -3.99 -6.85
CA PRO A 43 -11.32 -2.87 -6.89
C PRO A 43 -11.56 -2.20 -5.53
N ILE A 44 -11.33 -2.94 -4.43
CA ILE A 44 -11.44 -2.43 -3.06
C ILE A 44 -10.44 -1.29 -2.76
N LEU A 45 -9.35 -1.18 -3.53
CA LEU A 45 -8.39 -0.09 -3.41
C LEU A 45 -8.95 1.26 -3.85
N THR A 46 -9.96 1.30 -4.72
CA THR A 46 -10.57 2.56 -5.18
C THR A 46 -11.21 3.38 -4.05
N THR A 47 -11.60 2.71 -2.95
CA THR A 47 -12.19 3.34 -1.76
C THR A 47 -11.30 3.16 -0.52
N ALA A 48 -10.10 2.59 -0.68
CA ALA A 48 -9.17 2.39 0.41
C ALA A 48 -8.49 3.71 0.80
N LYS A 49 -8.14 3.82 2.08
CA LYS A 49 -7.30 4.89 2.62
C LYS A 49 -5.87 4.39 2.78
N ILE A 50 -4.91 5.26 2.52
CA ILE A 50 -3.49 4.97 2.73
C ILE A 50 -3.17 5.27 4.19
N SER A 51 -2.62 4.29 4.92
CA SER A 51 -2.15 4.48 6.29
C SER A 51 -0.88 5.32 6.34
N ALA A 52 -0.54 5.81 7.53
CA ALA A 52 0.79 6.35 7.78
C ALA A 52 1.89 5.30 7.46
N PRO A 53 3.07 5.73 6.98
CA PRO A 53 4.20 4.83 6.72
C PRO A 53 4.66 4.18 8.02
N ALA A 54 4.91 2.87 7.99
CA ALA A 54 5.50 2.13 9.09
C ALA A 54 6.82 1.49 8.65
N ILE A 55 7.92 1.76 9.35
CA ILE A 55 9.20 1.13 9.04
C ILE A 55 9.27 -0.23 9.75
N ARG A 56 9.48 -1.29 8.98
CA ARG A 56 9.66 -2.67 9.48
C ARG A 56 10.65 -3.41 8.60
N ASP A 57 11.58 -4.14 9.20
CA ASP A 57 12.55 -5.00 8.49
C ASP A 57 13.21 -4.31 7.27
N ASP A 58 13.76 -3.11 7.47
CA ASP A 58 14.40 -2.28 6.43
C ASP A 58 13.50 -1.88 5.24
N ALA A 59 12.18 -2.03 5.40
CA ALA A 59 11.17 -1.61 4.44
C ALA A 59 10.20 -0.58 5.04
N VAL A 60 9.62 0.26 4.18
CA VAL A 60 8.50 1.14 4.53
C VAL A 60 7.21 0.46 4.09
N GLU A 61 6.43 0.02 5.07
CA GLU A 61 5.12 -0.58 4.86
C GLU A 61 4.02 0.50 4.79
N TYR A 62 3.19 0.43 3.76
CA TYR A 62 1.98 1.23 3.60
C TYR A 62 0.76 0.31 3.58
N ARG A 63 -0.21 0.53 4.46
CA ARG A 63 -1.44 -0.28 4.49
C ARG A 63 -2.54 0.44 3.74
N PHE A 64 -3.23 -0.30 2.89
CA PHE A 64 -4.47 0.12 2.26
C PHE A 64 -5.64 -0.34 3.12
N GLU A 65 -6.14 0.59 3.93
CA GLU A 65 -7.25 0.38 4.86
C GLU A 65 -8.56 0.60 4.13
N THR A 66 -9.26 -0.50 3.88
CA THR A 66 -10.58 -0.47 3.27
C THR A 66 -11.61 -0.24 4.36
N VAL A 67 -12.53 0.70 4.15
CA VAL A 67 -13.68 0.84 5.05
C VAL A 67 -14.63 -0.30 4.73
N MET A 68 -14.42 -1.47 5.34
CA MET A 68 -15.44 -2.51 5.35
C MET A 68 -16.60 -1.92 6.16
N GLY A 69 -17.68 -1.55 5.46
CA GLY A 69 -18.88 -1.02 6.09
C GLY A 69 -19.29 -1.94 7.22
N THR A 70 -19.37 -1.40 8.44
CA THR A 70 -20.05 -2.09 9.54
C THR A 70 -21.48 -2.30 9.07
N LYS A 71 -21.82 -3.53 8.71
CA LYS A 71 -23.20 -3.93 8.52
C LYS A 71 -23.88 -3.86 9.89
N GLY A 72 -24.49 -2.72 10.17
CA GLY A 72 -25.53 -2.55 11.17
C GLY A 72 -26.88 -2.70 10.50
#